data_AF-A0A016VY55-F1
#
_entry.id   AF-A0A016VY55-F1
#
_cell.length_a   1.000
_cell.length_b   1.000
_cell.length_c   1.000
_cell.angle_alpha   90.00
_cell.angle_beta   90.00
_cell.angle_gamma   90.00
#
_symmetry.space_group_name_H-M   'P 1'
#
loop_
_entity.id
_entity.type
_entity.pdbx_description
1 polymer ?
#
loop_
_entity_poly.entity_id
_entity_poly.type
_entity_poly.pdbx_seq_one_letter_code
_entity_poly.pdbx_strand_id
1 'polypeptide(L)'
;MENQLEDLLLIPGQSASTPKIAQTWITGIAHNMPKNLYHTDDHFLEFFQRNKDIIDKSFFFIMGDHGPLAANIGKTRLGRYETLNPFLMVIIPAVYRNTSIFAELQKKSHQLMTNFDLHATLMDILKLQPAANFSDTGYRNMTPLSKGSSLLREWKGPRNCRTLPIPSHHCICQYNKTEVKQRELKMDLGQYFAKQLNLHLKRKNLDGKCQMQYYNQSSLITKIQDGVSTLYDVAVYLSPSGGLFSAFIRQSEHGLKMSSDFSRLDAFGRQGYCLAESPNQQLCHCIGATTP
;
A
#
# COMPACT_ATOMS: atom_id res chain seq x y z
N MET A 1 -8.55 -12.42 3.09
CA MET A 1 -9.37 -11.62 2.17
C MET A 1 -8.48 -10.47 1.74
N GLU A 2 -8.17 -10.32 0.45
CA GLU A 2 -7.16 -9.37 -0.10
C GLU A 2 -7.76 -8.69 -1.35
N ASN A 3 -8.46 -7.56 -1.20
CA ASN A 3 -9.33 -7.01 -2.24
C ASN A 3 -8.69 -5.82 -3.00
N GLN A 4 -9.29 -5.42 -4.13
CA GLN A 4 -8.66 -4.46 -5.07
C GLN A 4 -9.61 -3.36 -5.56
N LEU A 5 -10.52 -2.86 -4.72
CA LEU A 5 -11.27 -1.60 -4.93
C LEU A 5 -12.08 -1.34 -3.67
N GLU A 6 -11.54 -0.56 -2.75
CA GLU A 6 -11.83 -0.81 -1.34
C GLU A 6 -12.80 0.13 -0.67
N ASP A 7 -13.01 1.37 -1.09
CA ASP A 7 -14.01 2.17 -0.38
C ASP A 7 -14.63 3.25 -1.25
N LEU A 8 -15.96 3.27 -1.24
CA LEU A 8 -16.75 4.42 -1.62
C LEU A 8 -17.09 5.22 -0.38
N LEU A 9 -16.48 6.40 -0.22
CA LEU A 9 -16.79 7.28 0.90
C LEU A 9 -17.52 8.54 0.44
N LEU A 10 -18.75 8.71 0.91
CA LEU A 10 -19.61 9.86 0.62
C LEU A 10 -19.80 10.71 1.88
N ILE A 11 -19.38 11.97 1.83
CA ILE A 11 -19.61 12.98 2.87
C ILE A 11 -20.43 14.13 2.25
N PRO A 12 -21.74 14.26 2.56
CA PRO A 12 -22.56 15.35 2.04
C PRO A 12 -22.05 16.71 2.51
N GLY A 13 -22.01 17.67 1.58
CA GLY A 13 -21.73 19.07 1.84
C GLY A 13 -22.81 19.68 2.75
N GLN A 14 -22.38 20.50 3.70
CA GLN A 14 -23.25 20.99 4.75
C GLN A 14 -24.37 21.90 4.23
N SER A 15 -25.61 21.51 4.51
CA SER A 15 -26.70 22.44 4.83
C SER A 15 -27.21 22.08 6.23
N ALA A 16 -26.87 22.88 7.24
CA ALA A 16 -27.44 23.00 8.60
C ALA A 16 -27.81 21.73 9.41
N SER A 17 -27.46 20.52 8.98
CA SER A 17 -27.80 19.25 9.63
C SER A 17 -26.58 18.34 9.71
N THR A 18 -26.62 17.40 10.66
CA THR A 18 -25.57 16.46 11.03
C THR A 18 -24.83 15.89 9.81
N PRO A 19 -23.47 15.95 9.78
CA PRO A 19 -22.69 15.31 8.72
C PRO A 19 -23.07 13.84 8.58
N LYS A 20 -23.35 13.41 7.35
CA LYS A 20 -23.62 12.01 7.05
C LYS A 20 -22.37 11.39 6.43
N ILE A 21 -22.17 10.10 6.66
CA ILE A 21 -21.10 9.33 6.04
C ILE A 21 -21.71 8.05 5.49
N ALA A 22 -21.40 7.72 4.25
CA ALA A 22 -21.72 6.43 3.66
C ALA A 22 -20.42 5.80 3.18
N GLN A 23 -20.15 4.58 3.65
CA GLN A 23 -19.00 3.77 3.26
C GLN A 23 -19.50 2.49 2.60
N THR A 24 -19.02 2.19 1.40
CA THR A 24 -19.28 0.90 0.74
C THR A 24 -17.98 0.22 0.38
N TRP A 25 -17.82 -1.03 0.80
CA TRP A 25 -16.63 -1.83 0.57
C TRP A 25 -16.87 -2.87 -0.52
N ILE A 26 -16.11 -2.83 -1.61
CA ILE A 26 -16.35 -3.66 -2.80
C ILE A 26 -15.28 -4.75 -2.95
N THR A 27 -15.57 -5.97 -2.50
CA THR A 27 -14.55 -7.04 -2.37
C THR A 27 -14.23 -7.85 -3.64
N GLY A 28 -14.96 -7.69 -4.75
CA GLY A 28 -14.93 -8.66 -5.85
C GLY A 28 -14.41 -8.19 -7.21
N ILE A 29 -14.35 -6.88 -7.45
CA ILE A 29 -14.22 -6.36 -8.83
C ILE A 29 -12.86 -6.69 -9.45
N ALA A 30 -11.76 -6.52 -8.70
CA ALA A 30 -10.41 -6.72 -9.23
C ALA A 30 -9.55 -7.71 -8.42
N HIS A 31 -10.12 -8.35 -7.39
CA HIS A 31 -9.37 -9.14 -6.40
C HIS A 31 -8.46 -10.21 -7.05
N ASN A 32 -8.99 -10.97 -8.02
CA ASN A 32 -8.28 -12.12 -8.61
C ASN A 32 -7.70 -11.87 -10.01
N MET A 33 -8.28 -10.93 -10.76
CA MET A 33 -7.86 -10.63 -12.13
C MET A 33 -8.15 -9.14 -12.42
N PRO A 34 -7.11 -8.32 -12.69
CA PRO A 34 -7.31 -6.90 -12.97
C PRO A 34 -8.25 -6.62 -14.14
N LYS A 35 -8.28 -7.52 -15.14
CA LYS A 35 -9.18 -7.41 -16.30
C LYS A 35 -10.67 -7.41 -15.95
N ASN A 36 -11.05 -7.85 -14.74
CA ASN A 36 -12.45 -7.87 -14.34
C ASN A 36 -13.00 -6.46 -14.06
N LEU A 37 -12.13 -5.46 -13.90
CA LEU A 37 -12.50 -4.04 -13.75
C LEU A 37 -13.47 -3.58 -14.84
N TYR A 38 -13.15 -3.89 -16.11
CA TYR A 38 -13.92 -3.45 -17.26
C TYR A 38 -15.38 -3.96 -17.29
N HIS A 39 -15.67 -5.07 -16.60
CA HIS A 39 -17.05 -5.58 -16.49
C HIS A 39 -17.95 -4.67 -15.64
N THR A 40 -17.35 -3.76 -14.87
CA THR A 40 -18.08 -2.85 -13.98
C THR A 40 -18.17 -1.42 -14.50
N ASP A 41 -17.56 -1.10 -15.63
CA ASP A 41 -17.54 0.26 -16.19
C ASP A 41 -18.95 0.80 -16.40
N ASP A 42 -19.83 0.04 -17.07
CA ASP A 42 -21.23 0.45 -17.30
C ASP A 42 -22.02 0.60 -15.98
N HIS A 43 -21.72 -0.24 -14.98
CA HIS A 43 -22.38 -0.18 -13.68
C HIS A 43 -21.95 1.06 -12.90
N PHE A 44 -20.66 1.40 -12.94
CA PHE A 44 -20.16 2.65 -12.35
C PHE A 44 -20.72 3.86 -13.09
N LEU A 45 -20.76 3.84 -14.42
CA LEU A 45 -21.34 4.91 -15.22
C LEU A 45 -22.81 5.16 -14.84
N GLU A 46 -23.63 4.11 -14.81
CA GLU A 46 -25.02 4.21 -14.39
C GLU A 46 -25.15 4.72 -12.95
N PHE A 47 -24.32 4.21 -12.03
CA PHE A 47 -24.27 4.69 -10.64
C PHE A 47 -23.99 6.19 -10.57
N PHE A 48 -22.97 6.69 -11.28
CA PHE A 48 -22.61 8.11 -11.29
C PHE A 48 -23.68 8.99 -11.92
N GLN A 49 -24.29 8.54 -13.01
CA GLN A 49 -25.39 9.26 -13.67
C GLN A 49 -26.61 9.35 -12.76
N ARG A 50 -27.03 8.23 -12.16
CA ARG A 50 -28.19 8.15 -11.28
C ARG A 50 -28.02 8.94 -9.99
N ASN A 51 -26.81 9.00 -9.45
CA ASN A 51 -26.52 9.67 -8.17
C ASN A 51 -25.90 11.06 -8.33
N LYS A 52 -25.90 11.63 -9.55
CA LYS A 52 -25.22 12.89 -9.89
C LYS A 52 -25.55 14.02 -8.91
N ASP A 53 -26.82 14.24 -8.59
CA ASP A 53 -27.25 15.36 -7.73
C ASP A 53 -26.73 15.27 -6.30
N ILE A 54 -26.53 14.04 -5.79
CA ILE A 54 -25.98 13.78 -4.46
C ILE A 54 -24.47 13.94 -4.50
N ILE A 55 -23.81 13.37 -5.52
CA ILE A 55 -22.36 13.43 -5.69
C ILE A 55 -21.90 14.88 -5.92
N ASP A 56 -22.64 15.67 -6.70
CA ASP A 56 -22.34 17.10 -6.93
C ASP A 56 -22.44 17.94 -5.65
N LYS A 57 -23.04 17.43 -4.59
CA LYS A 57 -23.11 18.10 -3.28
C LYS A 57 -22.18 17.48 -2.25
N SER A 58 -21.38 16.46 -2.60
CA SER A 58 -20.64 15.65 -1.63
C SER A 58 -19.15 15.60 -1.94
N PHE A 59 -18.34 15.40 -0.89
CA PHE A 59 -17.00 14.85 -1.08
C PHE A 59 -17.13 13.35 -1.28
N PHE A 60 -16.52 12.84 -2.34
CA PHE A 60 -16.67 11.46 -2.78
C PHE A 60 -15.29 10.89 -3.11
N PHE A 61 -14.96 9.78 -2.49
CA PHE A 61 -13.65 9.12 -2.64
C PHE A 61 -13.87 7.70 -3.17
N ILE A 62 -13.07 7.30 -4.15
CA ILE A 62 -12.86 5.90 -4.53
C ILE A 62 -11.39 5.60 -4.28
N MET A 63 -11.09 4.60 -3.46
CA MET A 63 -9.71 4.22 -3.18
C MET A 63 -9.54 2.70 -3.11
N GLY A 64 -8.34 2.21 -3.41
CA GLY A 64 -7.90 0.87 -3.01
C GLY A 64 -7.12 0.90 -1.70
N ASP A 65 -7.07 -0.20 -0.95
CA ASP A 65 -6.12 -0.36 0.17
C ASP A 65 -4.70 -0.64 -0.31
N HIS A 66 -4.59 -1.42 -1.38
CA HIS A 66 -3.37 -1.84 -2.01
C HIS A 66 -3.52 -1.80 -3.54
N GLY A 67 -2.40 -1.95 -4.25
CA GLY A 67 -2.42 -2.13 -5.69
C GLY A 67 -2.54 -3.60 -6.09
N PRO A 68 -2.54 -3.92 -7.39
CA PRO A 68 -2.81 -5.27 -7.84
C PRO A 68 -1.74 -6.27 -7.39
N LEU A 69 -2.15 -7.42 -6.82
CA LEU A 69 -1.27 -8.55 -6.44
C LEU A 69 -1.47 -9.79 -7.33
N ALA A 70 -2.57 -9.83 -8.07
CA ALA A 70 -2.99 -10.93 -8.90
C ALA A 70 -2.16 -11.08 -10.20
N ALA A 71 -2.41 -12.17 -10.93
CA ALA A 71 -1.88 -12.40 -12.27
C ALA A 71 -0.34 -12.29 -12.40
N ASN A 72 0.40 -12.69 -11.36
CA ASN A 72 1.87 -12.68 -11.32
C ASN A 72 2.51 -11.29 -11.48
N ILE A 73 1.77 -10.20 -11.24
CA ILE A 73 2.27 -8.84 -11.44
C ILE A 73 3.54 -8.56 -10.63
N GLY A 74 3.61 -9.09 -9.40
CA GLY A 74 4.78 -9.01 -8.51
C GLY A 74 6.06 -9.70 -9.02
N LYS A 75 6.00 -10.48 -10.11
CA LYS A 75 7.21 -11.04 -10.76
C LYS A 75 8.01 -9.97 -11.51
N THR A 76 7.37 -8.89 -11.96
CA THR A 76 8.03 -7.80 -12.68
C THR A 76 8.44 -6.67 -11.74
N ARG A 77 9.47 -5.90 -12.10
CA ARG A 77 9.89 -4.74 -11.30
C ARG A 77 8.79 -3.69 -11.19
N LEU A 78 8.11 -3.38 -12.30
CA LEU A 78 7.02 -2.41 -12.31
C LEU A 78 5.83 -2.92 -11.50
N GLY A 79 5.48 -4.20 -11.62
CA GLY A 79 4.37 -4.74 -10.87
C GLY A 79 4.59 -4.72 -9.35
N ARG A 80 5.81 -4.95 -8.84
CA ARG A 80 6.12 -4.75 -7.40
C ARG A 80 5.97 -3.31 -6.93
N TYR A 81 6.13 -2.34 -7.83
CA TYR A 81 5.82 -0.95 -7.53
C TYR A 81 4.30 -0.74 -7.48
N GLU A 82 3.59 -1.23 -8.50
CA GLU A 82 2.13 -1.08 -8.57
C GLU A 82 1.42 -1.76 -7.40
N THR A 83 1.90 -2.90 -6.88
CA THR A 83 1.30 -3.56 -5.70
C THR A 83 1.24 -2.66 -4.46
N LEU A 84 2.14 -1.67 -4.37
CA LEU A 84 2.25 -0.72 -3.27
C LEU A 84 1.63 0.65 -3.58
N ASN A 85 1.02 0.81 -4.76
CA ASN A 85 0.48 2.06 -5.27
C ASN A 85 -1.05 1.94 -5.46
N PRO A 86 -1.84 2.09 -4.38
CA PRO A 86 -3.29 1.98 -4.49
C PRO A 86 -3.89 3.11 -5.33
N PHE A 87 -5.00 2.79 -6.02
CA PHE A 87 -5.78 3.76 -6.76
C PHE A 87 -6.45 4.77 -5.82
N LEU A 88 -6.57 6.02 -6.26
CA LEU A 88 -7.37 7.05 -5.60
C LEU A 88 -8.02 7.98 -6.64
N MET A 89 -9.33 8.16 -6.50
CA MET A 89 -10.11 9.21 -7.16
C MET A 89 -10.84 10.03 -6.10
N VAL A 90 -10.83 11.35 -6.28
CA VAL A 90 -11.55 12.29 -5.40
C VAL A 90 -12.42 13.20 -6.25
N ILE A 91 -13.71 13.25 -5.92
CA ILE A 91 -14.66 14.23 -6.43
C ILE A 91 -15.06 15.12 -5.26
N ILE A 92 -15.01 16.43 -5.47
CA ILE A 92 -15.48 17.41 -4.48
C ILE A 92 -16.82 18.02 -4.90
N PRO A 93 -17.58 18.61 -3.96
CA PRO A 93 -18.83 19.30 -4.27
C PRO A 93 -18.64 20.32 -5.40
N ALA A 94 -19.61 20.39 -6.31
CA ALA A 94 -19.58 21.22 -7.52
C ALA A 94 -19.30 22.69 -7.21
N VAL A 95 -19.85 23.19 -6.09
CA VAL A 95 -19.65 24.56 -5.60
C VAL A 95 -18.19 24.91 -5.30
N TYR A 96 -17.33 23.92 -5.05
CA TYR A 96 -15.91 24.12 -4.74
C TYR A 96 -14.98 23.84 -5.93
N ARG A 97 -15.48 23.33 -7.07
CA ARG A 97 -14.65 22.95 -8.23
C ARG A 97 -13.93 24.13 -8.90
N ASN A 98 -14.41 25.35 -8.69
CA ASN A 98 -13.78 26.59 -9.19
C ASN A 98 -13.17 27.45 -8.07
N THR A 99 -12.84 26.86 -6.92
CA THR A 99 -12.28 27.57 -5.76
C THR A 99 -10.83 27.18 -5.47
N SER A 100 -10.21 27.88 -4.51
CA SER A 100 -8.84 27.62 -4.06
C SER A 100 -8.64 26.18 -3.56
N ILE A 101 -9.65 25.57 -2.94
CA ILE A 101 -9.56 24.18 -2.45
C ILE A 101 -9.37 23.19 -3.60
N PHE A 102 -10.08 23.36 -4.72
CA PHE A 102 -9.89 22.49 -5.89
C PHE A 102 -8.50 22.68 -6.50
N ALA A 103 -8.05 23.93 -6.62
CA ALA A 103 -6.70 24.23 -7.09
C ALA A 103 -5.63 23.58 -6.18
N GLU A 104 -5.84 23.58 -4.86
CA GLU A 104 -4.92 22.95 -3.92
C GLU A 104 -4.91 21.42 -4.03
N LEU A 105 -6.09 20.80 -4.19
CA LEU A 105 -6.23 19.36 -4.44
C LEU A 105 -5.54 18.94 -5.74
N GLN A 106 -5.69 19.72 -6.83
CA GLN A 106 -5.07 19.41 -8.13
C GLN A 106 -3.54 19.38 -8.06
N LYS A 107 -2.91 20.23 -7.24
CA LYS A 107 -1.45 20.21 -7.02
C LYS A 107 -0.95 18.89 -6.45
N LYS A 108 -1.82 18.03 -5.89
CA LYS A 108 -1.46 16.76 -5.24
C LYS A 108 -1.46 15.55 -6.19
N SER A 109 -2.03 15.70 -7.38
CA SER A 109 -2.22 14.62 -8.37
C SER A 109 -0.95 13.84 -8.77
N HIS A 110 0.23 14.44 -8.61
CA HIS A 110 1.53 13.83 -8.93
C HIS A 110 2.50 13.84 -7.74
N GLN A 111 1.98 13.90 -6.52
CA GLN A 111 2.81 13.91 -5.31
C GLN A 111 2.67 12.61 -4.54
N LEU A 112 3.72 12.26 -3.79
CA LEU A 112 3.68 11.12 -2.88
C LEU A 112 2.72 11.39 -1.72
N MET A 113 1.73 10.53 -1.56
CA MET A 113 0.70 10.62 -0.53
C MET A 113 0.68 9.36 0.32
N THR A 114 0.05 9.45 1.49
CA THR A 114 -0.16 8.34 2.41
C THR A 114 -1.62 8.29 2.84
N ASN A 115 -2.07 7.13 3.33
CA ASN A 115 -3.41 7.01 3.91
C ASN A 115 -3.62 7.93 5.13
N PHE A 116 -2.54 8.38 5.79
CA PHE A 116 -2.64 9.40 6.83
C PHE A 116 -3.06 10.77 6.30
N ASP A 117 -2.70 11.12 5.07
CA ASP A 117 -3.12 12.36 4.41
C ASP A 117 -4.61 12.30 4.04
N LEU A 118 -5.10 11.13 3.61
CA LEU A 118 -6.53 10.89 3.42
C LEU A 118 -7.29 11.03 4.74
N HIS A 119 -6.84 10.36 5.80
CA HIS A 119 -7.43 10.53 7.14
C HIS A 119 -7.42 11.99 7.61
N ALA A 120 -6.32 12.73 7.38
CA ALA A 120 -6.25 14.16 7.68
C ALA A 120 -7.25 14.98 6.86
N THR A 121 -7.43 14.66 5.59
CA THR A 121 -8.39 15.31 4.69
C THR A 121 -9.83 15.11 5.19
N LEU A 122 -10.19 13.89 5.58
CA LEU A 122 -11.51 13.60 6.14
C LEU A 122 -11.75 14.37 7.45
N MET A 123 -10.76 14.42 8.34
CA MET A 123 -10.86 15.20 9.56
C MET A 123 -10.97 16.71 9.30
N ASP A 124 -10.28 17.23 8.28
CA ASP A 124 -10.35 18.63 7.86
C ASP A 124 -11.73 18.99 7.33
N ILE A 125 -12.30 18.15 6.44
CA ILE A 125 -13.67 18.29 5.90
C ILE A 125 -14.71 18.31 7.02
N LEU A 126 -14.58 17.41 8.01
CA LEU A 126 -15.58 17.25 9.06
C LEU A 126 -15.48 18.29 10.18
N LYS A 127 -14.27 18.74 10.53
CA LYS A 127 -14.04 19.50 11.77
C LYS A 127 -13.53 20.91 11.58
N LEU A 128 -12.90 21.24 10.45
CA LEU A 128 -12.11 22.48 10.32
C LEU A 128 -12.58 23.36 9.16
N GLN A 129 -12.70 22.80 7.96
CA GLN A 129 -13.14 23.54 6.77
C GLN A 129 -14.54 24.17 6.90
N PRO A 130 -15.52 23.58 7.60
CA PRO A 130 -16.84 24.19 7.76
C PRO A 130 -16.81 25.60 8.36
N ALA A 131 -15.93 25.85 9.34
CA ALA A 131 -15.82 27.15 9.99
C ALA A 131 -15.29 28.26 9.06
N ALA A 132 -14.59 27.87 7.98
CA ALA A 132 -14.06 28.76 6.96
C ALA A 132 -14.84 28.66 5.64
N ASN A 133 -16.04 28.06 5.63
CA ASN A 133 -16.83 27.82 4.42
C ASN A 133 -16.01 27.17 3.29
N PHE A 134 -15.11 26.23 3.62
CA PHE A 134 -14.28 25.53 2.65
C PHE A 134 -13.46 26.50 1.76
N SER A 135 -12.82 27.50 2.38
CA SER A 135 -11.92 28.46 1.71
C SER A 135 -10.49 28.46 2.25
N ASP A 136 -10.25 27.82 3.40
CA ASP A 136 -8.95 27.83 4.07
C ASP A 136 -8.01 26.76 3.50
N THR A 137 -7.14 27.18 2.58
CA THR A 137 -6.10 26.33 1.98
C THR A 137 -4.75 26.47 2.68
N GLY A 138 -4.66 27.29 3.73
CA GLY A 138 -3.38 27.54 4.41
C GLY A 138 -2.82 26.27 5.04
N TYR A 139 -1.49 26.18 5.09
CA TYR A 139 -0.81 25.10 5.81
C TYR A 139 -1.33 25.00 7.25
N ARG A 140 -1.62 23.78 7.69
CA ARG A 140 -2.06 23.50 9.05
C ARG A 140 -1.41 22.23 9.59
N ASN A 141 -0.87 22.31 10.80
CA ASN A 141 -0.51 21.10 11.54
C ASN A 141 -1.80 20.43 12.04
N MET A 142 -2.03 19.19 11.59
CA MET A 142 -3.24 18.42 11.90
C MET A 142 -3.14 17.66 13.23
N THR A 143 -2.02 17.71 13.93
CA THR A 143 -1.86 17.06 15.24
C THR A 143 -2.71 17.77 16.32
N PRO A 144 -3.38 17.06 17.25
CA PRO A 144 -3.42 15.60 17.41
C PRO A 144 -4.53 14.91 16.59
N LEU A 145 -5.31 15.64 15.79
CA LEU A 145 -6.44 15.09 15.01
C LEU A 145 -6.01 14.04 13.98
N SER A 146 -4.85 14.24 13.34
CA SER A 146 -4.29 13.29 12.37
C SER A 146 -2.77 13.44 12.29
N LYS A 147 -2.09 12.39 11.80
CA LYS A 147 -0.65 12.36 11.53
C LYS A 147 -0.28 12.84 10.12
N GLY A 148 -1.25 12.91 9.20
CA GLY A 148 -1.02 13.33 7.82
C GLY A 148 -1.32 14.80 7.57
N SER A 149 -1.22 15.22 6.31
CA SER A 149 -1.56 16.56 5.84
C SER A 149 -2.82 16.52 4.97
N SER A 150 -3.79 17.39 5.22
CA SER A 150 -5.02 17.47 4.41
C SER A 150 -4.68 17.81 2.95
N LEU A 151 -5.36 17.15 2.00
CA LEU A 151 -5.26 17.40 0.56
C LEU A 151 -5.83 18.76 0.16
N LEU A 152 -6.68 19.36 1.01
CA LEU A 152 -7.32 20.66 0.77
C LEU A 152 -6.44 21.84 1.22
N ARG A 153 -5.23 21.56 1.69
CA ARG A 153 -4.31 22.53 2.29
C ARG A 153 -2.92 22.46 1.67
N GLU A 154 -2.20 23.56 1.79
CA GLU A 154 -0.78 23.63 1.46
C GLU A 154 0.03 22.60 2.27
N TRP A 155 0.96 21.95 1.58
CA TRP A 155 1.92 21.03 2.18
C TRP A 155 3.27 21.71 2.33
N LYS A 156 3.99 21.38 3.41
CA LYS A 156 5.34 21.90 3.67
C LYS A 156 6.38 20.79 3.61
N GLY A 157 7.54 21.14 3.07
CA GLY A 157 8.72 20.30 3.05
C GLY A 157 8.70 19.23 1.94
N PRO A 158 9.84 18.57 1.71
CA PRO A 158 9.94 17.49 0.74
C PRO A 158 9.14 16.27 1.20
N ARG A 159 8.49 15.60 0.26
CA ARG A 159 7.68 14.39 0.49
C ARG A 159 8.39 13.16 -0.08
N ASN A 160 8.94 12.33 0.79
CA ASN A 160 9.61 11.08 0.45
C ASN A 160 9.54 10.11 1.63
N CYS A 161 10.00 8.87 1.45
CA CYS A 161 9.96 7.85 2.50
C CYS A 161 10.81 8.14 3.74
N ARG A 162 11.65 9.18 3.74
CA ARG A 162 12.39 9.64 4.94
C ARG A 162 11.63 10.71 5.72
N THR A 163 10.73 11.45 5.07
CA THR A 163 9.98 12.57 5.68
C THR A 163 8.54 12.24 6.01
N LEU A 164 7.97 11.23 5.34
CA LEU A 164 6.62 10.74 5.59
C LEU A 164 6.67 9.46 6.46
N PRO A 165 5.61 9.17 7.23
CA PRO A 165 5.52 7.97 8.07
C PRO A 165 5.24 6.71 7.23
N ILE A 166 6.09 6.45 6.24
CA ILE A 166 6.02 5.29 5.34
C ILE A 166 7.07 4.28 5.78
N PRO A 167 6.68 3.08 6.24
CA PRO A 167 7.63 2.01 6.51
C PRO A 167 8.48 1.68 5.27
N SER A 168 9.74 1.31 5.48
CA SER A 168 10.69 1.07 4.38
C SER A 168 10.18 0.10 3.32
N HIS A 169 9.48 -0.97 3.71
CA HIS A 169 8.89 -1.97 2.81
C HIS A 169 7.67 -1.48 2.02
N HIS A 170 7.02 -0.40 2.45
CA HIS A 170 5.92 0.26 1.72
C HIS A 170 6.39 1.47 0.91
N CYS A 171 7.70 1.74 0.88
CA CYS A 171 8.24 2.86 0.16
C CYS A 171 8.20 2.63 -1.36
N ILE A 172 7.47 3.49 -2.07
CA ILE A 172 7.38 3.45 -3.54
C ILE A 172 8.38 4.38 -4.25
N CYS A 173 9.12 5.22 -3.50
CA CYS A 173 10.12 6.11 -4.09
C CYS A 173 11.13 5.32 -4.92
N GLN A 174 11.34 5.77 -6.17
CA GLN A 174 12.32 5.17 -7.06
C GLN A 174 13.71 5.71 -6.73
N TYR A 175 14.63 4.80 -6.45
CA TYR A 175 16.04 5.09 -6.22
C TYR A 175 16.87 4.42 -7.32
N ASN A 176 18.01 5.01 -7.66
CA ASN A 176 18.96 4.39 -8.57
C ASN A 176 19.54 3.13 -7.92
N LYS A 177 19.03 1.98 -8.40
CA LYS A 177 19.36 0.64 -7.93
C LYS A 177 20.24 -0.05 -8.97
N THR A 178 21.29 -0.73 -8.54
CA THR A 178 22.11 -1.59 -9.41
C THR A 178 21.76 -3.04 -9.18
N GLU A 179 21.59 -3.84 -10.24
CA GLU A 179 21.43 -5.29 -10.07
C GLU A 179 22.72 -5.91 -9.51
N VAL A 180 22.56 -6.77 -8.51
CA VAL A 180 23.65 -7.64 -8.04
C VAL A 180 23.83 -8.76 -9.04
N LYS A 181 25.02 -8.93 -9.62
CA LYS A 181 25.32 -10.01 -10.59
C LYS A 181 26.11 -11.17 -10.00
N GLN A 182 26.79 -10.95 -8.87
CA GLN A 182 27.63 -11.97 -8.23
C GLN A 182 26.77 -13.14 -7.71
N ARG A 183 27.03 -14.36 -8.20
CA ARG A 183 26.24 -15.55 -7.84
C ARG A 183 26.35 -15.90 -6.36
N GLU A 184 27.56 -15.87 -5.82
CA GLU A 184 27.85 -16.16 -4.40
C GLU A 184 27.09 -15.19 -3.50
N LEU A 185 27.21 -13.87 -3.76
CA LEU A 185 26.47 -12.87 -2.99
C LEU A 185 24.94 -13.04 -3.09
N LYS A 186 24.40 -13.42 -4.27
CA LYS A 186 22.97 -13.73 -4.40
C LYS A 186 22.58 -14.93 -3.50
N MET A 187 23.42 -15.96 -3.45
CA MET A 187 23.19 -17.14 -2.61
C MET A 187 23.27 -16.80 -1.12
N ASP A 188 24.28 -16.05 -0.70
CA ASP A 188 24.47 -15.63 0.70
C ASP A 188 23.28 -14.80 1.21
N LEU A 189 22.85 -13.81 0.42
CA LEU A 189 21.69 -12.99 0.74
C LEU A 189 20.41 -13.82 0.82
N GLY A 190 20.24 -14.78 -0.10
CA GLY A 190 19.08 -15.66 -0.12
C GLY A 190 19.03 -16.63 1.05
N GLN A 191 20.15 -17.23 1.42
CA GLN A 191 20.26 -18.09 2.60
C GLN A 191 20.04 -17.31 3.89
N TYR A 192 20.63 -16.11 4.00
CA TYR A 192 20.39 -15.21 5.12
C TYR A 192 18.90 -14.85 5.23
N PHE A 193 18.25 -14.52 4.11
CA PHE A 193 16.82 -14.23 4.05
C PHE A 193 15.99 -15.37 4.63
N ALA A 194 16.17 -16.59 4.10
CA ALA A 194 15.39 -17.77 4.52
C ALA A 194 15.59 -18.06 6.01
N LYS A 195 16.84 -17.94 6.51
CA LYS A 195 17.15 -18.07 7.94
C LYS A 195 16.40 -17.04 8.78
N GLN A 196 16.39 -15.77 8.38
CA GLN A 196 15.72 -14.71 9.14
C GLN A 196 14.19 -14.87 9.11
N LEU A 197 13.60 -15.32 7.99
CA LEU A 197 12.16 -15.62 7.91
C LEU A 197 11.78 -16.72 8.90
N ASN A 198 12.54 -17.81 8.93
CA ASN A 198 12.30 -18.90 9.89
C ASN A 198 12.43 -18.44 11.34
N LEU A 199 13.45 -17.62 11.65
CA LEU A 199 13.61 -17.02 12.98
C LEU A 199 12.46 -16.07 13.35
N HIS A 200 11.89 -15.36 12.37
CA HIS A 200 10.69 -14.55 12.58
C HIS A 200 9.49 -15.43 12.93
N LEU A 201 9.21 -16.48 12.15
CA LEU A 201 8.12 -17.41 12.42
C LEU A 201 8.28 -18.09 13.79
N LYS A 202 9.49 -18.52 14.15
CA LYS A 202 9.78 -19.09 15.48
C LYS A 202 9.57 -18.10 16.61
N ARG A 203 10.02 -16.84 16.48
CA ARG A 203 9.76 -15.78 17.48
C ARG A 203 8.27 -15.47 17.65
N LYS A 204 7.44 -15.80 16.66
CA LYS A 204 5.98 -15.70 16.71
C LYS A 204 5.30 -17.00 17.17
N ASN A 205 6.07 -18.02 17.58
CA ASN A 205 5.58 -19.35 17.96
C ASN A 205 4.77 -20.04 16.85
N LEU A 206 5.20 -19.87 15.60
CA LEU A 206 4.53 -20.41 14.41
C LEU A 206 5.26 -21.62 13.81
N ASP A 207 6.39 -22.02 14.37
CA ASP A 207 7.21 -23.16 13.90
C ASP A 207 6.52 -24.52 14.08
N GLY A 208 5.50 -24.62 14.94
CA GLY A 208 4.62 -25.79 15.03
C GLY A 208 3.48 -25.83 14.01
N LYS A 209 3.28 -24.76 13.22
CA LYS A 209 2.21 -24.65 12.20
C LYS A 209 2.76 -24.46 10.79
N CYS A 210 3.88 -23.74 10.67
CA CYS A 210 4.50 -23.37 9.41
C CYS A 210 5.76 -24.21 9.16
N GLN A 211 5.87 -24.75 7.96
CA GLN A 211 7.07 -25.43 7.49
C GLN A 211 8.24 -24.45 7.35
N MET A 212 9.41 -24.90 7.78
CA MET A 212 10.66 -24.17 7.59
C MET A 212 10.92 -23.93 6.10
N GLN A 213 11.32 -22.70 5.77
CA GLN A 213 11.61 -22.29 4.41
C GLN A 213 13.12 -22.28 4.14
N TYR A 214 13.51 -22.65 2.93
CA TYR A 214 14.89 -22.70 2.48
C TYR A 214 15.03 -21.89 1.19
N TYR A 215 16.19 -21.27 1.02
CA TYR A 215 16.51 -20.57 -0.21
C TYR A 215 16.51 -21.55 -1.39
N ASN A 216 15.73 -21.24 -2.42
CA ASN A 216 15.73 -21.99 -3.67
C ASN A 216 16.52 -21.22 -4.74
N GLN A 217 16.05 -20.03 -5.12
CA GLN A 217 16.70 -19.20 -6.13
C GLN A 217 16.36 -17.72 -5.97
N SER A 218 17.24 -16.84 -6.44
CA SER A 218 16.98 -15.40 -6.49
C SER A 218 16.15 -15.03 -7.71
N SER A 219 15.09 -14.24 -7.51
CA SER A 219 14.34 -13.62 -8.61
C SER A 219 15.08 -12.38 -9.13
N LEU A 220 15.20 -11.36 -8.27
CA LEU A 220 15.92 -10.13 -8.57
C LEU A 220 16.46 -9.59 -7.26
N ILE A 221 17.76 -9.28 -7.25
CA ILE A 221 18.40 -8.61 -6.13
C ILE A 221 19.05 -7.35 -6.65
N THR A 222 18.69 -6.22 -6.05
CA THR A 222 19.31 -4.93 -6.38
C THR A 222 19.94 -4.30 -5.15
N LYS A 223 20.88 -3.39 -5.36
CA LYS A 223 21.58 -2.69 -4.28
C LYS A 223 21.58 -1.19 -4.48
N ILE A 224 21.60 -0.48 -3.35
CA ILE A 224 21.79 0.96 -3.25
C ILE A 224 22.91 1.21 -2.24
N GLN A 225 23.83 2.13 -2.57
CA GLN A 225 24.80 2.63 -1.60
C GLN A 225 24.12 3.71 -0.73
N ASP A 226 24.12 3.51 0.58
CA ASP A 226 23.53 4.39 1.60
C ASP A 226 24.66 4.80 2.57
N GLY A 227 25.46 5.77 2.16
CA GLY A 227 26.71 6.14 2.83
C GLY A 227 27.72 4.99 2.79
N VAL A 228 28.19 4.55 3.96
CA VAL A 228 29.10 3.40 4.12
C VAL A 228 28.39 2.04 4.11
N SER A 229 27.06 2.04 4.16
CA SER A 229 26.26 0.81 4.14
C SER A 229 25.74 0.51 2.74
N THR A 230 25.54 -0.78 2.44
CA THR A 230 24.81 -1.21 1.25
C THR A 230 23.43 -1.70 1.65
N LEU A 231 22.38 -1.17 1.02
CA LEU A 231 21.02 -1.68 1.16
C LEU A 231 20.69 -2.58 -0.03
N TYR A 232 20.36 -3.84 0.24
CA TYR A 232 19.89 -4.82 -0.72
C TYR A 232 18.38 -4.91 -0.69
N ASP A 233 17.75 -4.77 -1.86
CA ASP A 233 16.37 -5.13 -2.13
C ASP A 233 16.37 -6.57 -2.67
N VAL A 234 15.96 -7.51 -1.83
CA VAL A 234 16.11 -8.94 -2.08
C VAL A 234 14.75 -9.54 -2.37
N ALA A 235 14.58 -10.12 -3.56
CA ALA A 235 13.43 -10.97 -3.90
C ALA A 235 13.89 -12.38 -4.26
N VAL A 236 13.40 -13.38 -3.52
CA VAL A 236 13.83 -14.78 -3.59
C VAL A 236 12.63 -15.72 -3.61
N TYR A 237 12.79 -16.84 -4.33
CA TYR A 237 11.90 -17.98 -4.21
C TYR A 237 12.37 -18.88 -3.07
N LEU A 238 11.42 -19.32 -2.25
CA LEU A 238 11.68 -20.24 -1.14
C LEU A 238 11.05 -21.62 -1.39
N SER A 239 11.60 -22.64 -0.75
CA SER A 239 11.11 -24.02 -0.74
C SER A 239 10.80 -24.43 0.70
N PRO A 240 9.71 -25.17 0.99
CA PRO A 240 8.80 -25.83 0.05
C PRO A 240 7.65 -24.96 -0.49
N SER A 241 7.49 -23.72 -0.03
CA SER A 241 6.33 -22.90 -0.42
C SER A 241 6.24 -22.59 -1.92
N GLY A 242 7.37 -22.62 -2.63
CA GLY A 242 7.49 -22.11 -3.99
C GLY A 242 7.26 -20.61 -4.11
N GLY A 243 7.07 -19.91 -2.98
CA GLY A 243 6.62 -18.53 -2.93
C GLY A 243 7.71 -17.54 -3.26
N LEU A 244 7.32 -16.42 -3.88
CA LEU A 244 8.18 -15.27 -4.09
C LEU A 244 8.07 -14.34 -2.87
N PHE A 245 9.18 -14.15 -2.16
CA PHE A 245 9.25 -13.27 -1.00
C PHE A 245 10.22 -12.12 -1.23
N SER A 246 9.97 -10.99 -0.58
CA SER A 246 10.89 -9.86 -0.55
C SER A 246 11.10 -9.26 0.82
N ALA A 247 12.25 -8.60 0.98
CA ALA A 247 12.64 -7.82 2.14
C ALA A 247 13.90 -7.01 1.83
N PHE A 248 14.17 -5.99 2.64
CA PHE A 248 15.40 -5.23 2.61
C PHE A 248 16.43 -5.80 3.60
N ILE A 249 17.65 -6.03 3.11
CA ILE A 249 18.80 -6.45 3.93
C ILE A 249 19.87 -5.36 3.84
N ARG A 250 20.33 -4.87 4.99
CA ARG A 250 21.43 -3.90 5.06
C ARG A 250 22.73 -4.61 5.41
N GLN A 251 23.78 -4.34 4.64
CA GLN A 251 25.16 -4.70 4.97
C GLN A 251 25.89 -3.49 5.53
N SER A 252 26.54 -3.70 6.66
CA SER A 252 27.43 -2.75 7.34
C SER A 252 28.72 -3.46 7.75
N GLU A 253 29.63 -2.75 8.41
CA GLU A 253 30.86 -3.33 8.99
C GLU A 253 30.56 -4.45 10.00
N HIS A 254 29.39 -4.42 10.65
CA HIS A 254 28.93 -5.46 11.58
C HIS A 254 28.22 -6.64 10.88
N GLY A 255 28.25 -6.71 9.56
CA GLY A 255 27.61 -7.74 8.76
C GLY A 255 26.19 -7.41 8.29
N LEU A 256 25.42 -8.46 8.01
CA LEU A 256 24.06 -8.36 7.44
C LEU A 256 23.00 -8.22 8.54
N LYS A 257 22.06 -7.30 8.34
CA LYS A 257 20.89 -7.08 9.20
C LYS A 257 19.62 -6.88 8.37
N MET A 258 18.49 -7.42 8.84
CA MET A 258 17.18 -7.07 8.28
C MET A 258 16.88 -5.58 8.47
N SER A 259 16.51 -4.92 7.38
CA SER A 259 16.15 -3.49 7.33
C SER A 259 14.65 -3.27 7.04
N SER A 260 13.89 -4.35 6.92
CA SER A 260 12.42 -4.36 6.84
C SER A 260 11.85 -5.68 7.34
N ASP A 261 10.52 -5.74 7.42
CA ASP A 261 9.77 -6.99 7.51
C ASP A 261 9.76 -7.74 6.16
N PHE A 262 9.17 -8.93 6.18
CA PHE A 262 9.00 -9.80 5.02
C PHE A 262 7.68 -9.53 4.32
N SER A 263 7.70 -9.63 3.00
CA SER A 263 6.50 -9.52 2.16
C SER A 263 6.41 -10.73 1.22
N ARG A 264 5.19 -11.21 1.00
CA ARG A 264 4.88 -12.19 -0.03
C ARG A 264 4.45 -11.44 -1.30
N LEU A 265 5.10 -11.71 -2.43
CA LEU A 265 4.89 -10.98 -3.69
C LEU A 265 3.99 -11.72 -4.70
N ASP A 266 3.56 -12.93 -4.37
CA ASP A 266 2.64 -13.73 -5.16
C ASP A 266 1.57 -14.37 -4.26
N ALA A 267 0.49 -14.84 -4.86
CA ALA A 267 -0.60 -15.46 -4.10
C ALA A 267 -0.09 -16.65 -3.28
N PHE A 268 -0.48 -16.72 -2.01
CA PHE A 268 -0.16 -17.84 -1.12
C PHE A 268 -1.27 -18.89 -1.07
N GLY A 269 -2.42 -18.63 -1.68
CA GLY A 269 -3.51 -19.59 -1.85
C GLY A 269 -3.92 -20.27 -0.54
N ARG A 270 -3.94 -21.61 -0.55
CA ARG A 270 -4.30 -22.42 0.63
C ARG A 270 -3.14 -22.67 1.57
N GLN A 271 -1.92 -22.25 1.21
CA GLN A 271 -0.71 -22.52 1.99
C GLN A 271 -0.74 -21.89 3.38
N GLY A 272 -1.48 -20.79 3.58
CA GLY A 272 -1.54 -20.08 4.86
C GLY A 272 -2.72 -20.44 5.76
N TYR A 273 -3.62 -21.36 5.37
CA TYR A 273 -4.94 -21.52 6.01
C TYR A 273 -4.92 -21.90 7.51
N CYS A 274 -3.86 -22.56 7.99
CA CYS A 274 -3.66 -22.85 9.41
C CYS A 274 -3.47 -21.60 10.28
N LEU A 275 -3.26 -20.43 9.65
CA LEU A 275 -3.15 -19.11 10.26
C LEU A 275 -4.23 -18.14 9.74
N ALA A 276 -5.43 -18.62 9.45
CA ALA A 276 -6.55 -17.74 9.09
C ALA A 276 -6.64 -16.55 10.07
N GLU A 277 -6.81 -15.34 9.53
CA GLU A 277 -6.91 -14.08 10.28
C GLU A 277 -5.61 -13.62 10.97
N SER A 278 -4.49 -14.32 10.75
CA SER A 278 -3.18 -13.89 11.25
C SER A 278 -2.51 -12.89 10.30
N PRO A 279 -1.85 -11.84 10.81
CA PRO A 279 -1.00 -10.97 9.98
C PRO A 279 0.19 -11.71 9.35
N ASN A 280 0.53 -12.91 9.83
CA ASN A 280 1.60 -13.75 9.25
C ASN A 280 1.08 -14.82 8.28
N GLN A 281 -0.22 -14.81 7.95
CA GLN A 281 -0.84 -15.81 7.09
C GLN A 281 -0.11 -15.97 5.75
N GLN A 282 0.21 -14.84 5.11
CA GLN A 282 0.94 -14.79 3.84
C GLN A 282 2.39 -15.32 3.92
N LEU A 283 2.97 -15.35 5.12
CA LEU A 283 4.36 -15.82 5.34
C LEU A 283 4.44 -17.31 5.64
N CYS A 284 3.31 -17.94 5.96
CA CYS A 284 3.27 -19.31 6.41
C CYS A 284 2.97 -20.27 5.26
N HIS A 285 3.73 -21.36 5.21
CA HIS A 285 3.37 -22.55 4.45
C HIS A 285 3.02 -23.65 5.44
N CYS A 286 1.75 -23.96 5.59
CA CYS A 286 1.24 -24.84 6.63
C CYS A 286 1.81 -26.26 6.52
N ILE A 287 2.08 -26.88 7.66
CA ILE A 287 2.50 -28.28 7.73
C ILE A 287 1.40 -29.16 7.13
N GLY A 288 1.77 -30.05 6.21
CA GLY A 288 0.84 -30.92 5.49
C GLY A 288 0.20 -30.30 4.24
N ALA A 289 0.43 -29.01 3.96
CA ALA A 289 0.07 -28.44 2.66
C ALA A 289 1.03 -28.95 1.58
N THR A 290 0.49 -29.50 0.49
CA THR A 290 1.26 -30.04 -0.65
C THR A 290 1.04 -29.27 -1.95
N THR A 291 0.05 -28.38 -1.99
CA THR A 291 -0.27 -27.57 -3.18
C THR A 291 0.07 -26.11 -2.94
N PRO A 292 0.59 -25.41 -3.96
CA PRO A 292 0.57 -23.96 -4.01
C PRO A 292 -0.83 -23.36 -3.82
#